data_AF-V4NLG4-F1
#
_entry.id   AF-V4NLG4-F1
#
_cell.length_a   1.000
_cell.length_b   1.000
_cell.length_c   1.000
_cell.angle_alpha   90.00
_cell.angle_beta   90.00
_cell.angle_gamma   90.00
#
_symmetry.space_group_name_H-M   'P 1'
#
loop_
_entity.id
_entity.type
_entity.pdbx_description
1 polymer ?
#
loop_
_entity_poly.entity_id
_entity_poly.type
_entity_poly.pdbx_seq_one_letter_code
_entity_poly.pdbx_strand_id
1 'polypeptide(L)'
;MVKSTFFSRFQEWLSEWDETKTRQVLVVVLALLVGLLVGLIIDTAMRLLGDFTFPPPPVLNMADKEQLKALYATMPGEAFAIKILSWCLGTLAGGYTAVRVAKMGQFPSWIVGVLLYAGYLIGMIGLPVPMWVVFTCPLLVAACAYGAGWLGMYITVQKEIKAQA
;
A
#
# COMPACT_ATOMS: atom_id res chain seq x y z
N MET A 1 35.95 13.44 24.32
CA MET A 1 34.69 13.75 23.62
C MET A 1 34.30 12.50 22.84
N VAL A 2 33.48 11.62 23.40
CA VAL A 2 33.08 10.36 22.73
C VAL A 2 32.10 10.73 21.62
N LYS A 3 32.39 10.38 20.38
CA LYS A 3 31.47 10.60 19.26
C LYS A 3 30.26 9.69 19.47
N SER A 4 29.07 10.25 19.60
CA SER A 4 27.82 9.49 19.63
C SER A 4 27.70 8.64 18.36
N THR A 5 27.59 7.33 18.51
CA THR A 5 27.36 6.40 17.39
C THR A 5 25.90 6.54 16.91
N PHE A 6 25.60 6.18 15.65
CA PHE A 6 24.21 6.12 15.16
C PHE A 6 23.29 5.36 16.12
N PHE A 7 23.73 4.20 16.62
CA PHE A 7 22.98 3.39 17.57
C PHE A 7 22.69 4.11 18.89
N SER A 8 23.61 4.93 19.41
CA SER A 8 23.36 5.66 20.66
C SER A 8 22.31 6.75 20.43
N ARG A 9 22.41 7.50 19.33
CA ARG A 9 21.43 8.54 18.96
C ARG A 9 20.04 7.96 18.69
N PHE A 10 19.98 6.78 18.04
CA PHE A 10 18.72 6.10 17.79
C PHE A 10 18.09 5.56 19.08
N GLN A 11 18.91 5.01 19.99
CA GLN A 11 18.43 4.51 21.28
C GLN A 11 17.97 5.66 22.19
N GLU A 12 18.72 6.75 22.26
CA GLU A 12 18.33 7.99 22.95
C GLU A 12 17.00 8.49 22.41
N TRP A 13 16.91 8.66 21.07
CA TRP A 13 15.67 9.03 20.42
C TRP A 13 14.54 8.06 20.78
N LEU A 14 14.73 6.74 20.74
CA LEU A 14 13.69 5.77 21.10
C LEU A 14 13.25 5.85 22.56
N SER A 15 14.17 6.15 23.49
CA SER A 15 13.87 6.23 24.92
C SER A 15 13.19 7.53 25.33
N GLU A 16 13.50 8.63 24.65
CA GLU A 16 12.93 9.94 24.95
C GLU A 16 11.56 10.08 24.27
N TRP A 17 10.50 10.13 25.10
CA TRP A 17 9.13 10.36 24.65
C TRP A 17 8.62 11.68 25.21
N ASP A 18 8.71 12.73 24.41
CA ASP A 18 7.97 13.97 24.66
C ASP A 18 6.55 13.88 24.07
N GLU A 19 5.67 14.79 24.52
CA GLU A 19 4.26 14.84 24.09
C GLU A 19 4.11 15.09 22.57
N THR A 20 4.99 15.91 21.99
CA THR A 20 4.96 16.25 20.56
C THR A 20 5.32 15.03 19.72
N LYS A 21 6.42 14.36 20.04
CA LYS A 21 6.84 13.12 19.40
C LYS A 21 5.77 12.04 19.53
N THR A 22 5.20 11.87 20.72
CA THR A 22 4.11 10.91 20.96
C THR A 22 2.92 11.18 20.04
N ARG A 23 2.46 12.44 19.99
CA ARG A 23 1.36 12.86 19.11
C ARG A 23 1.67 12.63 17.64
N GLN A 24 2.86 12.99 17.18
CA GLN A 24 3.27 12.81 15.79
C GLN A 24 3.30 11.33 15.39
N VAL A 25 3.92 10.48 16.21
CA VAL A 25 3.97 9.03 15.97
C VAL A 25 2.57 8.44 15.93
N LEU A 26 1.69 8.80 16.87
CA LEU A 26 0.31 8.33 16.89
C LEU A 26 -0.46 8.75 15.63
N VAL A 27 -0.34 10.01 15.21
CA VAL A 27 -0.98 10.52 13.99
C VAL A 27 -0.50 9.77 12.76
N VAL A 28 0.82 9.55 12.63
CA VAL A 28 1.38 8.80 11.51
C VAL A 28 0.88 7.36 11.52
N VAL A 29 0.93 6.67 12.67
CA VAL A 29 0.47 5.27 12.77
C VAL A 29 -1.01 5.16 12.40
N LEU A 30 -1.88 6.02 12.94
CA LEU A 30 -3.31 6.03 12.60
C LEU A 30 -3.53 6.33 11.11
N ALA A 31 -2.78 7.28 10.55
CA ALA A 31 -2.87 7.58 9.12
C ALA A 31 -2.47 6.39 8.24
N LEU A 32 -1.41 5.66 8.62
CA LEU A 32 -1.00 4.43 7.93
C LEU A 32 -2.09 3.37 8.02
N LEU A 33 -2.67 3.13 9.20
CA LEU A 33 -3.73 2.14 9.39
C LEU A 33 -4.98 2.47 8.57
N VAL A 34 -5.41 3.73 8.56
CA VAL A 34 -6.55 4.18 7.74
C VAL A 34 -6.23 4.05 6.25
N GLY A 35 -5.02 4.43 5.83
CA GLY A 35 -4.58 4.26 4.45
C GLY A 35 -4.56 2.80 4.00
N LEU A 36 -4.02 1.91 4.83
CA LEU A 36 -4.04 0.46 4.58
C LEU A 36 -5.47 -0.07 4.48
N LEU A 37 -6.35 0.32 5.39
CA LEU A 37 -7.75 -0.09 5.36
C LEU A 37 -8.43 0.33 4.06
N VAL A 38 -8.27 1.58 3.63
CA VAL A 38 -8.82 2.06 2.36
C VAL A 38 -8.24 1.28 1.17
N GLY A 39 -6.93 1.05 1.16
CA GLY A 39 -6.28 0.27 0.10
C GLY A 39 -6.80 -1.17 0.02
N LEU A 40 -7.03 -1.81 1.17
CA LEU A 40 -7.61 -3.16 1.25
C LEU A 40 -9.08 -3.21 0.81
N ILE A 41 -9.87 -2.17 1.13
CA ILE A 41 -11.26 -2.05 0.66
C ILE A 41 -11.29 -1.97 -0.86
N ILE A 42 -10.44 -1.13 -1.46
CA ILE A 42 -10.34 -1.02 -2.93
C ILE A 42 -9.87 -2.33 -3.56
N ASP A 43 -8.86 -3.00 -2.98
CA ASP A 43 -8.41 -4.30 -3.51
C ASP A 43 -9.53 -5.36 -3.44
N THR A 44 -10.31 -5.36 -2.36
CA THR A 44 -11.44 -6.27 -2.20
C THR A 44 -12.54 -5.98 -3.22
N ALA A 45 -12.89 -4.70 -3.41
CA ALA A 45 -13.90 -4.30 -4.40
C ALA A 45 -13.49 -4.69 -5.83
N MET A 46 -12.22 -4.48 -6.18
CA MET A 46 -11.68 -4.85 -7.49
C MET A 46 -11.61 -6.37 -7.69
N ARG A 47 -11.31 -7.13 -6.63
CA ARG A 47 -11.37 -8.59 -6.66
C ARG A 47 -12.78 -9.08 -6.93
N LEU A 48 -13.78 -8.55 -6.23
CA LEU A 48 -15.18 -8.91 -6.45
C LEU A 48 -15.60 -8.59 -7.90
N LEU A 49 -15.18 -7.44 -8.44
CA LEU A 49 -15.40 -7.11 -9.85
C LEU A 49 -14.73 -8.12 -10.80
N GLY A 50 -13.52 -8.57 -10.45
CA GLY A 50 -12.82 -9.62 -11.17
C GLY A 50 -13.55 -10.95 -11.16
N ASP A 51 -14.09 -11.35 -10.02
CA ASP A 51 -14.87 -12.58 -9.89
C ASP A 51 -16.14 -12.55 -10.74
N PHE A 52 -16.72 -11.38 -11.04
CA PHE A 52 -17.80 -11.26 -12.02
C PHE A 52 -17.34 -11.49 -13.47
N THR A 53 -16.13 -11.04 -13.82
CA THR A 53 -15.56 -11.20 -15.17
C THR A 53 -14.95 -12.58 -15.42
N PHE A 54 -14.35 -13.17 -14.38
CA PHE A 54 -13.69 -14.47 -14.39
C PHE A 54 -14.22 -15.28 -13.20
N PRO A 55 -15.44 -15.82 -13.31
CA PRO A 55 -16.08 -16.53 -12.21
C PRO A 55 -15.25 -17.74 -11.80
N PRO A 56 -14.87 -17.85 -10.51
CA PRO A 56 -14.15 -19.01 -10.04
C PRO A 56 -15.04 -20.26 -10.09
N PRO A 57 -14.46 -21.46 -10.24
CA PRO A 57 -15.24 -22.70 -10.20
C PRO A 57 -15.99 -22.84 -8.86
N PRO A 58 -17.27 -23.26 -8.86
CA PRO A 58 -18.14 -23.21 -7.67
C PRO A 58 -17.70 -24.12 -6.51
N VAL A 59 -16.80 -25.07 -6.75
CA VAL A 59 -16.31 -26.04 -5.75
C VAL A 59 -14.88 -25.71 -5.28
N LEU A 60 -14.29 -24.62 -5.78
CA LEU A 60 -12.90 -24.27 -5.50
C LEU A 60 -12.78 -23.58 -4.13
N ASN A 61 -11.99 -24.18 -3.24
CA ASN A 61 -11.62 -23.55 -1.99
C ASN A 61 -10.46 -22.56 -2.21
N MET A 62 -10.75 -21.27 -2.21
CA MET A 62 -9.75 -20.20 -2.35
C MET A 62 -8.74 -20.10 -1.20
N ALA A 63 -9.00 -20.77 -0.07
CA ALA A 63 -8.04 -20.87 1.04
C ALA A 63 -7.04 -22.03 0.87
N ASP A 64 -7.33 -22.96 -0.03
CA ASP A 64 -6.46 -24.10 -0.34
C ASP A 64 -5.39 -23.67 -1.35
N LYS A 65 -4.12 -23.74 -0.94
CA LYS A 65 -2.99 -23.30 -1.76
C LYS A 65 -2.81 -24.16 -3.01
N GLU A 66 -3.12 -25.45 -2.96
CA GLU A 66 -2.97 -26.35 -4.10
C GLU A 66 -4.04 -26.08 -5.15
N GLN A 67 -5.29 -25.90 -4.69
CA GLN A 67 -6.41 -25.54 -5.58
C GLN A 67 -6.20 -24.16 -6.20
N LEU A 68 -5.73 -23.18 -5.42
CA LEU A 68 -5.41 -21.85 -5.93
C LEU A 68 -4.28 -21.89 -6.98
N LYS A 69 -3.26 -22.72 -6.75
CA LYS A 69 -2.16 -22.93 -7.70
C LYS A 69 -2.65 -23.55 -9.01
N ALA A 70 -3.53 -24.55 -8.94
CA ALA A 70 -4.14 -25.19 -10.10
C ALA A 70 -4.99 -24.19 -10.90
N LEU A 71 -5.77 -23.35 -10.21
CA LEU A 71 -6.54 -22.29 -10.86
C LEU A 71 -5.63 -21.32 -11.61
N TYR A 72 -4.60 -20.78 -10.94
CA TYR A 72 -3.68 -19.80 -11.54
C TYR A 72 -2.93 -20.38 -12.76
N ALA A 73 -2.64 -21.68 -12.76
CA ALA A 73 -2.03 -22.36 -13.91
C ALA A 73 -2.93 -22.40 -15.15
N THR A 74 -4.26 -22.32 -14.97
CA THR A 74 -5.25 -22.34 -16.07
C THR A 74 -5.69 -20.94 -16.50
N MET A 75 -5.38 -19.91 -15.71
CA MET A 75 -5.83 -18.55 -16.00
C MET A 75 -5.09 -17.94 -17.19
N PRO A 76 -5.80 -17.25 -18.10
CA PRO A 76 -5.15 -16.47 -19.14
C PRO A 76 -4.29 -15.38 -18.50
N GLY A 77 -3.10 -15.12 -19.05
CA GLY A 77 -2.17 -14.14 -18.49
C GLY A 77 -2.79 -12.75 -18.37
N GLU A 78 -3.70 -12.41 -19.28
CA GLU A 78 -4.43 -11.14 -19.34
C GLU A 78 -5.35 -10.93 -18.13
N ALA A 79 -5.86 -12.00 -17.52
CA ALA A 79 -6.72 -11.89 -16.33
C ALA A 79 -5.95 -11.30 -15.12
N PHE A 80 -4.62 -11.39 -15.10
CA PHE A 80 -3.80 -10.76 -14.07
C PHE A 80 -3.72 -9.23 -14.19
N ALA A 81 -4.15 -8.65 -15.32
CA ALA A 81 -4.21 -7.19 -15.48
C ALA A 81 -5.18 -6.55 -14.47
N ILE A 82 -6.30 -7.23 -14.15
CA ILE A 82 -7.24 -6.72 -13.14
C ILE A 82 -6.60 -6.72 -11.74
N LYS A 83 -5.69 -7.66 -11.47
CA LYS A 83 -4.97 -7.74 -10.20
C LYS A 83 -3.97 -6.59 -10.06
N ILE A 84 -3.25 -6.26 -11.14
CA ILE A 84 -2.37 -5.08 -11.16
C ILE A 84 -3.17 -3.81 -10.97
N LEU A 85 -4.31 -3.67 -11.65
CA LEU A 85 -5.18 -2.50 -11.52
C LEU A 85 -5.69 -2.36 -10.07
N SER A 86 -6.13 -3.46 -9.47
CA SER A 86 -6.54 -3.55 -8.07
C SER A 86 -5.48 -2.99 -7.13
N TRP A 87 -4.23 -3.44 -7.30
CA TRP A 87 -3.11 -3.02 -6.47
C TRP A 87 -2.68 -1.58 -6.70
N CYS A 88 -2.72 -1.10 -7.94
CA CYS A 88 -2.44 0.28 -8.28
C CYS A 88 -3.47 1.22 -7.63
N LEU A 89 -4.75 0.92 -7.80
CA LEU A 89 -5.85 1.72 -7.24
C LEU A 89 -5.89 1.65 -5.72
N GLY A 90 -5.67 0.47 -5.13
CA GLY A 90 -5.55 0.31 -3.69
C GLY A 90 -4.38 1.13 -3.13
N THR A 91 -3.22 1.11 -3.79
CA THR A 91 -2.07 1.91 -3.38
C THR A 91 -2.31 3.41 -3.55
N LEU A 92 -2.92 3.83 -4.67
CA LEU A 92 -3.24 5.23 -4.91
C LEU A 92 -4.19 5.76 -3.84
N ALA A 93 -5.31 5.08 -3.62
CA ALA A 93 -6.34 5.50 -2.66
C ALA A 93 -5.84 5.44 -1.22
N GLY A 94 -5.16 4.34 -0.84
CA GLY A 94 -4.60 4.16 0.50
C GLY A 94 -3.50 5.15 0.82
N GLY A 95 -2.53 5.31 -0.09
CA GLY A 95 -1.42 6.25 0.07
C GLY A 95 -1.88 7.71 0.11
N TYR A 96 -2.83 8.07 -0.74
CA TYR A 96 -3.47 9.40 -0.72
C TYR A 96 -4.12 9.65 0.63
N THR A 97 -4.94 8.70 1.09
CA THR A 97 -5.64 8.81 2.39
C THR A 97 -4.66 8.98 3.53
N ALA A 98 -3.57 8.20 3.58
CA ALA A 98 -2.56 8.32 4.63
C ALA A 98 -1.93 9.71 4.66
N VAL A 99 -1.60 10.30 3.52
CA VAL A 99 -1.06 11.68 3.48
C VAL A 99 -2.08 12.71 3.93
N ARG A 100 -3.34 12.56 3.52
CA ARG A 100 -4.42 13.47 3.91
C ARG A 100 -4.70 13.46 5.41
N VAL A 101 -4.55 12.30 6.05
CA VAL A 101 -4.74 12.13 7.50
C VAL A 101 -3.50 12.60 8.26
N ALA A 102 -2.30 12.19 7.85
CA ALA A 102 -1.07 12.51 8.55
C ALA A 102 -0.71 14.00 8.50
N LYS A 103 -0.83 14.63 7.32
CA LYS A 103 -0.38 16.02 7.06
C LYS A 103 1.09 16.28 7.44
N MET A 104 1.94 15.24 7.39
CA MET A 104 3.37 15.33 7.74
C MET A 104 4.31 15.12 6.54
N GLY A 105 3.83 15.38 5.33
CA GLY A 105 4.59 15.15 4.09
C GLY A 105 4.13 13.93 3.30
N GLN A 106 4.94 13.51 2.33
CA GLN A 106 4.60 12.47 1.36
C GLN A 106 4.89 11.04 1.85
N PHE A 107 5.80 10.90 2.80
CA PHE A 107 6.31 9.60 3.25
C PHE A 107 5.26 8.62 3.79
N PRO A 108 4.11 9.03 4.40
CA PRO A 108 3.07 8.08 4.79
C PRO A 108 2.52 7.30 3.60
N SER A 109 2.44 7.93 2.43
CA SER A 109 2.03 7.24 1.18
C SER A 109 3.01 6.14 0.79
N TRP A 110 4.31 6.42 0.91
CA TRP A 110 5.35 5.46 0.54
C TRP A 110 5.36 4.25 1.46
N ILE A 111 5.19 4.46 2.77
CA ILE A 111 5.07 3.38 3.74
C ILE A 111 3.82 2.53 3.44
N VAL A 112 2.66 3.15 3.20
CA VAL A 112 1.46 2.40 2.81
C VAL A 112 1.68 1.60 1.53
N GLY A 113 2.30 2.19 0.51
CA GLY A 113 2.62 1.50 -0.74
C GLY A 113 3.52 0.28 -0.53
N VAL A 114 4.57 0.40 0.29
CA VAL A 114 5.45 -0.73 0.64
C VAL A 114 4.68 -1.82 1.39
N LEU A 115 3.85 -1.45 2.36
CA LEU A 115 3.10 -2.42 3.18
C LEU A 115 2.02 -3.14 2.37
N LEU A 116 1.28 -2.43 1.50
CA LEU A 116 0.32 -3.04 0.59
C LEU A 116 1.03 -3.97 -0.40
N TYR A 117 2.11 -3.50 -1.03
CA TYR A 117 2.91 -4.33 -1.93
C TYR A 117 3.46 -5.59 -1.25
N ALA A 118 3.94 -5.49 -0.01
CA ALA A 118 4.39 -6.64 0.75
C ALA A 118 3.25 -7.65 0.97
N GLY A 119 2.06 -7.19 1.34
CA GLY A 119 0.88 -8.06 1.46
C GLY A 119 0.50 -8.74 0.14
N TYR A 120 0.57 -8.00 -0.95
CA TYR A 120 0.32 -8.51 -2.31
C TYR A 120 1.34 -9.56 -2.73
N LEU A 121 2.63 -9.31 -2.48
CA LEU A 121 3.72 -10.23 -2.78
C LEU A 121 3.56 -11.52 -1.98
N ILE A 122 3.27 -11.42 -0.67
CA ILE A 122 3.02 -12.58 0.19
C ILE A 122 1.89 -13.46 -0.39
N GLY A 123 0.82 -12.83 -0.91
CA GLY A 123 -0.28 -13.55 -1.55
C GLY A 123 0.09 -14.25 -2.87
N MET A 124 1.20 -13.90 -3.51
CA MET A 124 1.66 -14.50 -4.76
C MET A 124 2.77 -15.53 -4.60
N ILE A 125 3.42 -15.62 -3.44
CA ILE A 125 4.55 -16.54 -3.23
C ILE A 125 4.10 -17.99 -3.50
N GLY A 126 4.78 -18.65 -4.44
CA GLY A 126 4.55 -20.05 -4.80
C GLY A 126 3.42 -20.29 -5.81
N LEU A 127 2.74 -19.23 -6.26
CA LEU A 127 1.73 -19.31 -7.32
C LEU A 127 2.37 -19.12 -8.71
N PRO A 128 1.87 -19.81 -9.75
CA PRO A 128 2.32 -19.60 -11.12
C PRO A 128 1.76 -18.25 -11.61
N VAL A 129 2.58 -17.21 -11.47
CA VAL A 129 2.25 -15.84 -11.92
C VAL A 129 3.12 -15.50 -13.13
N PRO A 130 2.57 -14.89 -14.19
CA PRO A 130 3.37 -14.49 -15.35
C PRO A 130 4.52 -13.54 -14.98
N MET A 131 5.70 -13.75 -15.55
CA MET A 131 6.90 -12.95 -15.25
C MET A 131 6.70 -11.45 -15.49
N TRP A 132 5.90 -11.08 -16.48
CA TRP A 132 5.61 -9.68 -16.76
C TRP A 132 4.93 -9.00 -15.54
N VAL A 133 4.00 -9.69 -14.85
CA VAL A 133 3.34 -9.17 -13.64
C VAL A 133 4.35 -8.94 -12.53
N VAL A 134 5.29 -9.87 -12.35
CA VAL A 134 6.34 -9.83 -11.31
C VAL A 134 7.23 -8.59 -11.49
N PHE A 135 7.53 -8.19 -12.72
CA PHE A 135 8.37 -7.01 -12.99
C PHE A 135 7.59 -5.71 -13.12
N THR A 136 6.39 -5.71 -13.69
CA THR A 136 5.61 -4.48 -13.90
C THR A 136 4.93 -4.02 -12.62
N CYS A 137 4.42 -4.94 -11.79
CA CYS A 137 3.69 -4.59 -10.59
C CYS A 137 4.50 -3.72 -9.60
N PRO A 138 5.74 -4.09 -9.20
CA PRO A 138 6.49 -3.30 -8.23
C PRO A 138 6.71 -1.86 -8.71
N LEU A 139 6.98 -1.69 -10.02
CA LEU A 139 7.19 -0.38 -10.64
C LEU A 139 5.91 0.46 -10.62
N LEU A 140 4.78 -0.13 -10.99
CA LEU A 140 3.49 0.57 -11.00
C LEU A 140 3.02 0.92 -9.59
N VAL A 141 3.17 0.01 -8.62
CA VAL A 141 2.82 0.27 -7.23
C VAL A 141 3.71 1.36 -6.64
N ALA A 142 5.02 1.35 -6.93
CA ALA A 142 5.92 2.41 -6.52
C ALA A 142 5.54 3.77 -7.13
N ALA A 143 5.23 3.80 -8.44
CA ALA A 143 4.76 5.01 -9.11
C ALA A 143 3.45 5.53 -8.52
N CYS A 144 2.52 4.63 -8.19
CA CYS A 144 1.26 4.95 -7.53
C CYS A 144 1.48 5.53 -6.13
N ALA A 145 2.34 4.91 -5.31
CA ALA A 145 2.65 5.40 -3.97
C ALA A 145 3.30 6.79 -4.01
N TYR A 146 4.20 7.02 -4.97
CA TYR A 146 4.82 8.31 -5.19
C TYR A 146 3.78 9.36 -5.63
N GLY A 147 2.98 9.05 -6.67
CA GLY A 147 1.96 9.95 -7.21
C GLY A 147 0.88 10.31 -6.19
N ALA A 148 0.42 9.33 -5.40
CA ALA A 148 -0.53 9.56 -4.32
C ALA A 148 0.04 10.46 -3.22
N GLY A 149 1.33 10.26 -2.89
CA GLY A 149 2.03 11.09 -1.92
C GLY A 149 2.14 12.54 -2.39
N TRP A 150 2.56 12.73 -3.63
CA TRP A 150 2.64 14.05 -4.27
C TRP A 150 1.28 14.74 -4.34
N LEU A 151 0.25 14.05 -4.85
CA LEU A 151 -1.10 14.59 -5.00
C LEU A 151 -1.71 14.97 -3.64
N GLY A 152 -1.57 14.10 -2.64
CA GLY A 152 -2.09 14.33 -1.29
C GLY A 152 -1.51 15.59 -0.65
N MET A 153 -0.20 15.80 -0.81
CA MET A 153 0.50 16.97 -0.30
C MET A 153 0.22 18.23 -1.11
N TYR A 154 0.18 18.13 -2.44
CA TYR A 154 -0.18 19.25 -3.31
C TYR A 154 -1.53 19.86 -2.90
N ILE A 155 -2.53 19.02 -2.64
CA ILE A 155 -3.85 19.47 -2.17
C ILE A 155 -3.79 20.10 -0.77
N THR A 156 -2.92 19.62 0.14
CA THR A 156 -2.73 20.25 1.45
C THR A 156 -2.21 21.68 1.31
N VAL A 157 -1.10 21.83 0.56
CA VAL A 157 -0.43 23.12 0.36
C VAL A 157 -1.36 24.12 -0.33
N GLN A 158 -2.08 23.70 -1.35
CA GLN A 158 -3.04 24.57 -2.05
C GLN A 158 -4.17 25.08 -1.14
N LYS A 159 -4.63 24.27 -0.18
CA LYS A 159 -5.64 24.69 0.80
C LYS A 159 -5.08 25.70 1.79
N GLU A 160 -3.83 25.53 2.20
CA GLU A 160 -3.15 26.47 3.11
C GLU A 160 -2.94 27.84 2.45
N ILE A 161 -2.47 27.85 1.19
CA ILE A 161 -2.31 29.09 0.42
C ILE A 161 -3.64 29.84 0.28
N LYS A 162 -4.72 29.14 -0.09
CA LYS A 162 -6.05 29.76 -0.24
C LYS A 162 -6.65 30.25 1.07
N ALA A 163 -6.26 29.69 2.21
CA ALA A 163 -6.73 30.15 3.52
C ALA A 163 -5.99 31.40 4.01
N GLN A 164 -4.84 31.73 3.40
CA GLN A 164 -4.01 32.90 3.71
C GLN A 164 -4.26 34.09 2.78
N ALA A 165 -4.97 33.89 1.67
CA ALA A 165 -5.35 34.91 0.69
C ALA A 165 -6.74 35.47 1.01
#